data_AF-A0A6D2KMJ0-F1
#
_entry.id   AF-A0A6D2KMJ0-F1
#
_cell.length_a   1.000
_cell.length_b   1.000
_cell.length_c   1.000
_cell.angle_alpha   90.00
_cell.angle_beta   90.00
_cell.angle_gamma   90.00
#
_symmetry.space_group_name_H-M   'P 1'
#
loop_
_entity.id
_entity.type
_entity.pdbx_description
1 polymer ?
#
loop_
_entity_poly.entity_id
_entity_poly.type
_entity_poly.pdbx_seq_one_letter_code
_entity_poly.pdbx_strand_id
1 'polypeptide(L)'
;MRDVLRAYFSRRTLVSLYNLFLTISHKLLTSFPLSLIMPKSNDGAAAESEAVPLLDLSKPSSPISFPIKTLQDLKSRSYFDSFHFQFNRSTVPLRRNSDGLPNRPRVLVCHDMKGGYVDDKWIQGCENEAGYAIWHWYLMDVFVYFSHSLVTLPPPCWTNTAHRHGVKVIRLIIQHPNFDFG
;
A
#
# COMPACT_ATOMS: atom_id res chain seq x y z
N MET A 1 -0.61 -28.59 40.10
CA MET A 1 -0.79 -28.07 38.71
C MET A 1 0.50 -27.52 38.08
N ARG A 2 1.44 -26.92 38.83
CA ARG A 2 2.72 -26.42 38.25
C ARG A 2 3.71 -27.54 37.87
N ASP A 3 3.69 -28.68 38.55
CA ASP A 3 4.64 -29.77 38.31
C ASP A 3 4.33 -30.58 37.04
N VAL A 4 3.06 -30.68 36.66
CA VAL A 4 2.62 -31.36 35.42
C VAL A 4 3.01 -30.55 34.18
N LEU A 5 2.91 -29.22 34.25
CA LEU A 5 3.32 -28.32 33.17
C LEU A 5 4.84 -28.30 32.95
N ARG A 6 5.62 -28.54 34.01
CA ARG A 6 7.10 -28.57 33.94
C ARG A 6 7.63 -29.80 33.18
N ALA A 7 6.91 -30.92 33.21
CA ALA A 7 7.24 -32.11 32.43
C ALA A 7 6.99 -31.91 30.92
N TYR A 8 5.98 -31.10 30.55
CA TYR A 8 5.62 -30.83 29.16
C TYR A 8 6.58 -29.85 28.46
N PHE A 9 7.14 -28.88 29.18
CA PHE A 9 8.12 -27.90 28.69
C PHE A 9 9.57 -28.29 29.00
N SER A 10 9.93 -29.57 28.86
CA SER A 10 11.32 -29.98 28.93
C SER A 10 12.05 -29.58 27.63
N ARG A 11 13.30 -29.11 27.73
CA ARG A 11 14.14 -28.80 26.55
C ARG A 11 14.18 -29.98 25.56
N ARG A 12 14.11 -31.22 26.06
CA ARG A 12 14.11 -32.43 25.24
C ARG A 12 12.82 -32.59 24.42
N THR A 13 11.65 -32.28 24.99
CA THR A 13 10.37 -32.36 24.26
C THR A 13 10.29 -31.27 23.19
N LEU A 14 10.77 -30.06 23.49
CA LEU A 14 10.82 -28.95 22.52
C LEU A 14 11.72 -29.26 21.32
N VAL A 15 12.92 -29.82 21.57
CA VAL A 15 13.85 -30.22 20.49
C VAL A 15 13.25 -31.35 19.65
N SER A 16 12.56 -32.31 20.28
CA SER A 16 11.90 -33.40 19.55
C SER A 16 10.77 -32.89 18.66
N LEU A 17 9.96 -31.94 19.14
CA LEU A 17 8.89 -31.31 18.35
C LEU A 17 9.45 -30.49 17.19
N TYR A 18 10.53 -29.74 17.43
CA TYR A 18 11.20 -28.95 16.41
C TYR A 18 11.78 -29.83 15.29
N ASN A 19 12.45 -30.92 15.64
CA ASN A 19 12.99 -31.87 14.67
C ASN A 19 11.88 -32.60 13.89
N LEU A 20 10.76 -32.92 14.55
CA LEU A 20 9.58 -33.50 13.90
C LEU A 20 8.98 -32.53 12.86
N PHE A 21 8.82 -31.26 13.24
CA PHE A 21 8.34 -30.21 12.35
C PHE A 21 9.25 -30.03 11.12
N LEU A 22 10.57 -29.97 11.33
CA LEU A 22 11.56 -29.90 10.24
C LEU A 22 11.45 -31.09 9.29
N THR A 23 11.28 -32.30 9.84
CA THR A 23 11.17 -33.52 9.04
C THR A 23 9.90 -33.52 8.18
N ILE A 24 8.77 -33.09 8.75
CA ILE A 24 7.49 -32.98 8.04
C ILE A 24 7.57 -31.90 6.95
N SER A 25 8.13 -30.74 7.28
CA SER A 25 8.32 -29.64 6.33
C SER A 25 9.20 -30.07 5.15
N HIS A 26 10.33 -30.73 5.41
CA HIS A 26 11.22 -31.20 4.35
C HIS A 26 10.54 -32.25 3.45
N LYS A 27 9.78 -33.18 4.02
CA LYS A 27 9.01 -34.15 3.23
C LYS A 27 7.98 -33.46 2.34
N LEU A 28 7.23 -32.50 2.87
CA LEU A 28 6.27 -31.69 2.11
C LEU A 28 6.97 -30.94 0.98
N LEU A 29 8.07 -30.22 1.26
CA LEU A 29 8.84 -29.47 0.27
C LEU A 29 9.39 -30.36 -0.85
N THR A 30 9.83 -31.58 -0.54
CA THR A 30 10.34 -32.54 -1.54
C THR A 30 9.24 -33.27 -2.32
N SER A 31 8.02 -33.35 -1.77
CA SER A 31 6.89 -34.02 -2.43
C SER A 31 6.10 -33.10 -3.38
N PHE A 32 6.24 -31.79 -3.24
CA PHE A 32 5.63 -30.82 -4.15
C PHE A 32 6.63 -30.46 -5.26
N PRO A 33 6.36 -30.75 -6.54
CA PRO A 33 7.23 -30.30 -7.62
C PRO A 33 7.16 -28.78 -7.70
N LEU A 34 8.32 -28.12 -7.51
CA LEU A 34 8.48 -26.66 -7.60
C LEU A 34 8.10 -26.08 -8.98
N SER A 35 7.83 -26.93 -9.98
CA SER A 35 7.45 -26.53 -11.34
C SER A 35 6.03 -25.96 -11.47
N LEU A 36 5.23 -25.94 -10.41
CA LEU A 36 3.91 -25.28 -10.39
C LEU A 36 3.93 -23.84 -9.83
N ILE A 37 5.08 -23.31 -9.39
CA ILE A 37 5.18 -21.99 -8.71
C ILE A 37 6.06 -20.99 -9.49
N MET A 38 6.60 -21.33 -10.66
CA MET A 38 7.34 -20.37 -11.50
C MET A 38 6.60 -20.06 -12.80
N PRO A 39 6.04 -18.85 -12.98
CA PRO A 39 5.75 -18.35 -14.31
C PRO A 39 7.06 -18.09 -15.05
N LYS A 40 7.10 -18.51 -16.32
CA LYS A 40 8.21 -18.32 -17.25
C LYS A 40 8.51 -16.82 -17.40
N SER A 41 9.74 -16.41 -17.13
CA SER A 41 10.22 -15.05 -17.43
C SER A 41 10.24 -14.85 -18.94
N ASN A 42 9.26 -14.11 -19.47
CA ASN A 42 9.32 -13.58 -20.82
C ASN A 42 10.08 -12.25 -20.77
N ASP A 43 11.38 -12.31 -21.05
CA ASP A 43 12.14 -11.13 -21.43
C ASP A 43 11.75 -10.74 -22.86
N GLY A 44 11.35 -9.48 -23.05
CA GLY A 44 11.24 -8.84 -24.35
C GLY A 44 9.84 -8.76 -24.95
N ALA A 45 9.07 -7.76 -24.54
CA ALA A 45 8.06 -7.15 -25.41
C ALA A 45 8.03 -5.65 -25.13
N ALA A 46 8.32 -4.88 -26.19
CA ALA A 46 8.27 -3.43 -26.21
C ALA A 46 6.88 -2.94 -25.76
N ALA A 47 6.86 -1.87 -24.97
CA ALA A 47 5.65 -1.21 -24.53
C ALA A 47 4.98 -0.48 -25.70
N GLU A 48 4.23 -1.22 -26.51
CA GLU A 48 3.15 -0.69 -27.30
C GLU A 48 1.87 -0.63 -26.45
N SER A 49 1.08 0.40 -26.72
CA SER A 49 -0.16 0.79 -26.07
C SER A 49 -1.20 -0.34 -26.08
N GLU A 50 -1.11 -1.29 -25.15
CA GLU A 50 -2.23 -2.18 -24.84
C GLU A 50 -3.33 -1.35 -24.17
N ALA A 51 -4.49 -1.31 -24.81
CA ALA A 51 -5.70 -0.73 -24.25
C ALA A 51 -6.04 -1.46 -22.94
N VAL A 52 -5.69 -0.82 -21.81
CA VAL A 52 -5.98 -1.30 -20.47
C VAL A 52 -7.48 -1.63 -20.39
N PRO A 53 -7.88 -2.87 -20.06
CA PRO A 53 -9.29 -3.19 -19.85
C PRO A 53 -9.90 -2.18 -18.89
N LEU A 54 -11.04 -1.59 -19.26
CA LEU A 54 -11.79 -0.68 -18.40
C LEU A 54 -11.99 -1.37 -17.04
N LEU A 55 -11.28 -0.87 -16.02
CA LEU A 55 -11.32 -1.40 -14.67
C LEU A 55 -12.76 -1.26 -14.16
N ASP A 56 -13.46 -2.39 -14.03
CA ASP A 56 -14.82 -2.41 -13.51
C ASP A 56 -14.77 -2.21 -12.00
N LEU A 57 -14.92 -0.95 -11.59
CA LEU A 57 -14.82 -0.51 -10.19
C LEU A 57 -15.86 -1.15 -9.26
N SER A 58 -16.92 -1.76 -9.82
CA SER A 58 -17.99 -2.40 -9.03
C SER A 58 -17.68 -3.85 -8.65
N LYS A 59 -16.78 -4.51 -9.40
CA LYS A 59 -16.51 -5.93 -9.21
C LYS A 59 -15.48 -6.18 -8.10
N PRO A 60 -15.70 -7.20 -7.25
CA PRO A 60 -14.69 -7.67 -6.31
C PRO A 60 -13.40 -8.04 -7.02
N SER A 61 -12.28 -7.53 -6.52
CA SER A 61 -10.93 -7.78 -7.03
C SER A 61 -9.88 -7.43 -5.97
N SER A 62 -8.60 -7.61 -6.28
CA SER A 62 -7.52 -7.16 -5.38
C SER A 62 -7.65 -5.65 -5.10
N PRO A 63 -7.72 -5.21 -3.83
CA PRO A 63 -7.94 -3.81 -3.50
C PRO A 63 -6.78 -2.91 -3.96
N ILE A 64 -7.10 -1.89 -4.75
CA ILE A 64 -6.15 -0.92 -5.28
C ILE A 64 -6.55 0.52 -4.97
N SER A 65 -5.56 1.40 -4.91
CA SER A 65 -5.70 2.84 -4.91
C SER A 65 -5.61 3.37 -6.33
N PHE A 66 -6.41 4.37 -6.65
CA PHE A 66 -6.44 4.96 -7.99
C PHE A 66 -6.93 6.41 -7.92
N PRO A 67 -6.56 7.25 -8.90
CA PRO A 67 -7.00 8.63 -8.95
C PRO A 67 -8.37 8.78 -9.61
N ILE A 68 -8.96 9.98 -9.49
CA ILE A 68 -10.09 10.39 -10.34
C ILE A 68 -9.51 11.13 -11.53
N LYS A 69 -9.74 10.61 -12.74
CA LYS A 69 -9.08 11.11 -13.97
C LYS A 69 -9.91 12.14 -14.72
N THR A 70 -11.24 12.04 -14.67
CA THR A 70 -12.14 12.91 -15.44
C THR A 70 -13.11 13.66 -14.54
N LEU A 71 -13.62 14.80 -15.02
CA LEU A 71 -14.69 15.52 -14.32
C LEU A 71 -15.98 14.71 -14.27
N GLN A 72 -16.22 13.83 -15.24
CA GLN A 72 -17.40 12.96 -15.25
C GLN A 72 -17.35 11.95 -14.10
N ASP A 73 -16.18 11.35 -13.84
CA ASP A 73 -15.98 10.46 -12.70
C ASP A 73 -16.12 11.21 -11.37
N LEU A 74 -15.60 12.44 -11.32
CA LEU A 74 -15.74 13.29 -10.14
C LEU A 74 -17.20 13.65 -9.85
N LYS A 75 -17.96 14.04 -10.90
CA LYS A 75 -19.39 14.40 -10.80
C LYS A 75 -20.28 13.20 -10.49
N SER A 76 -20.02 12.06 -11.12
CA SER A 76 -20.77 10.82 -10.89
C SER A 76 -20.48 10.20 -9.52
N ARG A 77 -19.37 10.59 -8.87
CA ARG A 77 -18.92 10.04 -7.59
C ARG A 77 -18.61 8.55 -7.64
N SER A 78 -18.35 8.00 -8.83
CA SER A 78 -18.08 6.57 -9.07
C SER A 78 -16.93 6.01 -8.22
N TYR A 79 -15.95 6.85 -7.86
CA TYR A 79 -14.88 6.49 -6.92
C TYR A 79 -15.43 6.01 -5.58
N PHE A 80 -16.42 6.73 -5.01
CA PHE A 80 -16.96 6.47 -3.68
C PHE A 80 -17.86 5.24 -3.63
N ASP A 81 -18.49 4.91 -4.76
CA ASP A 81 -19.36 3.74 -4.90
C ASP A 81 -18.60 2.47 -5.32
N SER A 82 -17.29 2.59 -5.58
CA SER A 82 -16.45 1.46 -5.98
C SER A 82 -16.24 0.44 -4.87
N PHE A 83 -16.06 -0.82 -5.24
CA PHE A 83 -15.63 -1.91 -4.36
C PHE A 83 -14.35 -1.55 -3.58
N HIS A 84 -13.46 -0.80 -4.22
CA HIS A 84 -12.16 -0.41 -3.70
C HIS A 84 -12.21 0.71 -2.65
N PHE A 85 -13.28 1.52 -2.61
CA PHE A 85 -13.34 2.73 -1.79
C PHE A 85 -13.11 2.45 -0.30
N GLN A 86 -13.74 1.41 0.23
CA GLN A 86 -13.64 1.04 1.65
C GLN A 86 -12.20 0.77 2.09
N PHE A 87 -11.40 0.19 1.20
CA PHE A 87 -10.00 -0.14 1.46
C PHE A 87 -9.08 1.09 1.32
N ASN A 88 -9.50 2.10 0.56
CA ASN A 88 -8.77 3.36 0.36
C ASN A 88 -8.87 4.34 1.54
N ARG A 89 -9.59 3.96 2.59
CA ARG A 89 -9.71 4.77 3.81
C ARG A 89 -8.53 4.53 4.74
N SER A 90 -7.88 5.62 5.12
CA SER A 90 -6.89 5.59 6.20
C SER A 90 -7.54 5.09 7.50
N THR A 91 -6.89 4.14 8.16
CA THR A 91 -7.31 3.57 9.45
C THR A 91 -6.57 4.21 10.63
N VAL A 92 -5.49 4.95 10.35
CA VAL A 92 -4.70 5.64 11.36
C VAL A 92 -5.14 7.10 11.42
N PRO A 93 -5.69 7.59 12.54
CA PRO A 93 -6.03 9.00 12.68
C PRO A 93 -4.77 9.85 12.82
N LEU A 94 -4.79 11.07 12.27
CA LEU A 94 -3.75 12.04 12.51
C LEU A 94 -3.74 12.44 13.99
N ARG A 95 -2.61 12.22 14.66
CA ARG A 95 -2.40 12.70 16.04
C ARG A 95 -2.41 14.23 16.04
N ARG A 96 -3.32 14.82 16.81
CA ARG A 96 -3.31 16.25 17.08
C ARG A 96 -2.33 16.53 18.21
N ASN A 97 -1.32 17.34 17.96
CA ASN A 97 -0.46 17.84 19.03
C ASN A 97 -1.21 18.96 19.78
N SER A 98 -1.44 18.76 21.08
CA SER A 98 -2.01 19.76 21.98
C SER A 98 -1.08 20.96 22.17
N ASP A 99 0.22 20.74 22.02
CA ASP A 99 1.28 21.66 22.44
C ASP A 99 1.58 22.74 21.38
N GLY A 100 0.68 22.91 20.41
CA GLY A 100 0.84 23.84 19.29
C GLY A 100 1.83 23.35 18.24
N LEU A 101 2.10 24.21 17.25
CA LEU A 101 3.12 23.94 16.24
C LEU A 101 4.50 24.33 16.78
N PRO A 102 5.56 23.54 16.52
CA PRO A 102 6.89 23.86 16.98
C PRO A 102 7.39 25.17 16.33
N ASN A 103 8.12 25.98 17.11
CA ASN A 103 8.71 27.23 16.63
C ASN A 103 9.97 26.98 15.79
N ARG A 104 9.79 26.44 14.58
CA ARG A 104 10.86 26.17 13.60
C ARG A 104 10.34 26.31 12.16
N PRO A 105 11.23 26.45 11.16
CA PRO A 105 10.85 26.31 9.75
C PRO A 105 10.15 24.98 9.49
N ARG A 106 9.18 25.00 8.56
CA ARG A 106 8.37 23.84 8.21
C ARG A 106 8.75 23.26 6.85
N VAL A 107 8.74 21.94 6.75
CA VAL A 107 9.09 21.20 5.54
C VAL A 107 7.85 20.54 4.97
N LEU A 108 7.55 20.87 3.71
CA LEU A 108 6.58 20.16 2.89
C LEU A 108 7.33 19.28 1.89
N VAL A 109 6.94 18.02 1.81
CA VAL A 109 7.48 17.07 0.83
C VAL A 109 6.39 16.69 -0.15
N CYS A 110 6.70 16.87 -1.44
CA CYS A 110 5.85 16.48 -2.56
C CYS A 110 6.45 15.25 -3.23
N HIS A 111 5.75 14.13 -3.16
CA HIS A 111 6.16 12.87 -3.76
C HIS A 111 5.51 12.71 -5.14
N ASP A 112 6.30 12.85 -6.20
CA ASP A 112 5.91 12.61 -7.60
C ASP A 112 6.70 11.42 -8.14
N MET A 113 6.07 10.24 -8.22
CA MET A 113 6.74 9.02 -8.65
C MET A 113 6.11 8.47 -9.92
N LYS A 114 6.66 8.91 -11.07
CA LYS A 114 6.29 8.44 -12.41
C LYS A 114 4.78 8.46 -12.67
N GLY A 115 4.11 9.52 -12.24
CA GLY A 115 2.65 9.67 -12.39
C GLY A 115 1.80 8.98 -11.33
N GLY A 116 2.41 8.32 -10.34
CA GLY A 116 1.75 7.76 -9.16
C GLY A 116 1.01 6.44 -9.42
N TYR A 117 0.58 5.80 -8.34
CA TYR A 117 -0.20 4.57 -8.29
C TYR A 117 0.47 3.43 -9.08
N VAL A 118 1.75 3.20 -8.84
CA VAL A 118 2.50 2.09 -9.46
C VAL A 118 2.48 0.89 -8.53
N ASP A 119 3.50 0.72 -7.71
CA ASP A 119 3.62 -0.32 -6.69
C ASP A 119 2.84 0.02 -5.43
N ASP A 120 2.72 1.32 -5.15
CA ASP A 120 2.03 1.88 -4.01
C ASP A 120 0.50 1.96 -4.19
N LYS A 121 -0.01 1.56 -5.36
CA LYS A 121 -1.47 1.38 -5.55
C LYS A 121 -1.99 0.23 -4.71
N TRP A 122 -1.19 -0.81 -4.51
CA TRP A 122 -1.61 -2.02 -3.81
C TRP A 122 -1.76 -1.71 -2.32
N ILE A 123 -2.98 -1.86 -1.80
CA ILE A 123 -3.34 -1.35 -0.47
C ILE A 123 -2.58 -2.08 0.65
N GLN A 124 -2.23 -3.35 0.42
CA GLN A 124 -1.47 -4.18 1.35
C GLN A 124 0.03 -4.27 0.99
N GLY A 125 0.50 -3.40 0.09
CA GLY A 125 1.85 -3.43 -0.44
C GLY A 125 2.00 -4.39 -1.62
N CYS A 126 3.23 -4.50 -2.11
CA CYS A 126 3.62 -5.39 -3.20
C CYS A 126 4.96 -6.07 -2.87
N GLU A 127 5.38 -7.00 -3.71
CA GLU A 127 6.61 -7.78 -3.51
C GLU A 127 7.89 -7.05 -3.95
N ASN A 128 7.78 -5.79 -4.41
CA ASN A 128 8.96 -5.01 -4.83
C ASN A 128 9.73 -4.45 -3.64
N GLU A 129 10.80 -5.15 -3.24
CA GLU A 129 11.72 -4.73 -2.18
C GLU A 129 12.46 -3.41 -2.50
N ALA A 130 12.63 -3.09 -3.79
CA ALA A 130 13.27 -1.85 -4.24
C ALA A 130 12.27 -0.68 -4.39
N GLY A 131 11.03 -0.85 -3.91
CA GLY A 131 10.02 0.19 -3.91
C GLY A 131 10.45 1.44 -3.14
N TYR A 132 9.98 2.61 -3.59
CA TYR A 132 10.31 3.87 -2.92
C TYR A 132 9.72 3.91 -1.51
N ALA A 133 10.56 4.22 -0.52
CA ALA A 133 10.17 4.32 0.88
C ALA A 133 10.73 5.61 1.52
N ILE A 134 9.96 6.14 2.48
CA ILE A 134 10.37 7.29 3.29
C ILE A 134 10.62 6.81 4.71
N TRP A 135 11.80 7.10 5.24
CA TRP A 135 12.21 6.74 6.60
C TRP A 135 12.18 7.93 7.56
N HIS A 136 12.58 9.11 7.09
CA HIS A 136 12.75 10.31 7.91
C HIS A 136 11.48 11.17 8.00
N TRP A 137 10.33 10.55 8.29
CA TRP A 137 9.04 11.24 8.43
C TRP A 137 9.08 12.38 9.45
N TYR A 138 9.88 12.25 10.51
CA TYR A 138 10.03 13.25 11.57
C TYR A 138 10.65 14.58 11.12
N LEU A 139 11.25 14.63 9.92
CA LEU A 139 11.77 15.86 9.32
C LEU A 139 10.70 16.63 8.52
N MET A 140 9.53 16.03 8.33
CA MET A 140 8.45 16.56 7.49
C MET A 140 7.29 17.04 8.36
N ASP A 141 6.67 18.15 7.98
CA ASP A 141 5.43 18.63 8.61
C ASP A 141 4.20 18.27 7.76
N VAL A 142 4.38 18.31 6.43
CA VAL A 142 3.34 18.05 5.46
C VAL A 142 3.86 17.13 4.36
N PHE A 143 3.08 16.12 4.03
CA PHE A 143 3.31 15.22 2.91
C PHE A 143 2.22 15.40 1.85
N VAL A 144 2.63 15.53 0.60
CA VAL A 144 1.75 15.59 -0.56
C VAL A 144 2.08 14.39 -1.45
N TYR A 145 1.09 13.54 -1.67
CA TYR A 145 1.15 12.52 -2.70
C TYR A 145 0.73 13.16 -4.03
N PHE A 146 1.66 13.29 -4.96
CA PHE A 146 1.43 13.91 -6.25
C PHE A 146 1.27 12.84 -7.34
N SER A 147 0.34 13.10 -8.25
CA SER A 147 0.15 12.33 -9.47
C SER A 147 -0.29 13.29 -10.57
N HIS A 148 -0.14 12.91 -11.84
CA HIS A 148 -0.58 13.73 -12.97
C HIS A 148 -2.09 13.61 -13.29
N SER A 149 -2.92 13.22 -12.31
CA SER A 149 -4.36 13.05 -12.49
C SER A 149 -5.16 14.23 -11.93
N LEU A 150 -6.37 14.45 -12.46
CA LEU A 150 -7.27 15.54 -12.07
C LEU A 150 -7.46 15.64 -10.55
N VAL A 151 -7.82 14.54 -9.88
CA VAL A 151 -7.85 14.46 -8.42
C VAL A 151 -6.96 13.32 -7.95
N THR A 152 -5.97 13.67 -7.14
CA THR A 152 -5.02 12.75 -6.54
C THR A 152 -5.41 12.45 -5.09
N LEU A 153 -5.65 11.16 -4.82
CA LEU A 153 -6.04 10.62 -3.54
C LEU A 153 -4.88 9.75 -3.01
N PRO A 154 -4.19 10.14 -1.93
CA PRO A 154 -3.03 9.42 -1.43
C PRO A 154 -3.42 7.99 -1.01
N PRO A 155 -2.70 6.96 -1.47
CA PRO A 155 -2.90 5.59 -1.02
C PRO A 155 -2.86 5.43 0.52
N PRO A 156 -3.59 4.46 1.10
CA PRO A 156 -3.59 4.17 2.53
C PRO A 156 -2.21 3.92 3.13
N CYS A 157 -1.30 3.28 2.38
CA CYS A 157 0.06 3.01 2.84
C CYS A 157 0.81 4.31 3.21
N TRP A 158 0.66 5.35 2.38
CA TRP A 158 1.23 6.67 2.62
C TRP A 158 0.50 7.40 3.75
N THR A 159 -0.83 7.46 3.71
CA THR A 159 -1.60 8.21 4.72
C THR A 159 -1.45 7.63 6.12
N ASN A 160 -1.55 6.32 6.26
CA ASN A 160 -1.41 5.64 7.55
C ASN A 160 -0.01 5.84 8.14
N THR A 161 1.02 5.78 7.31
CA THR A 161 2.40 5.95 7.77
C THR A 161 2.66 7.40 8.18
N ALA A 162 2.29 8.37 7.36
CA ALA A 162 2.40 9.78 7.69
C ALA A 162 1.67 10.12 9.00
N HIS A 163 0.42 9.68 9.16
CA HIS A 163 -0.35 9.93 10.39
C HIS A 163 0.27 9.27 11.62
N ARG A 164 0.86 8.07 11.50
CA ARG A 164 1.60 7.42 12.59
C ARG A 164 2.77 8.27 13.07
N HIS A 165 3.41 9.01 12.16
CA HIS A 165 4.52 9.93 12.46
C HIS A 165 4.07 11.37 12.76
N GLY A 166 2.75 11.64 12.84
CA GLY A 166 2.22 12.98 13.10
C GLY A 166 2.33 13.95 11.92
N VAL A 167 2.60 13.44 10.71
CA VAL A 167 2.72 14.24 9.48
C VAL A 167 1.35 14.40 8.84
N LYS A 168 0.99 15.65 8.50
CA LYS A 168 -0.27 15.94 7.82
C LYS A 168 -0.18 15.54 6.34
N VAL A 169 -1.19 14.85 5.83
CA VAL A 169 -1.27 14.49 4.42
C VAL A 169 -2.29 15.35 3.71
N ILE A 170 -1.93 15.89 2.55
CA ILE A 170 -2.80 16.73 1.72
C ILE A 170 -3.06 16.02 0.39
N ARG A 171 -4.32 16.12 -0.06
CA ARG A 171 -4.77 15.66 -1.39
C ARG A 171 -4.56 16.80 -2.39
N LEU A 172 -4.30 16.46 -3.64
CA LEU A 172 -4.05 17.44 -4.70
C LEU A 172 -5.14 17.39 -5.78
N ILE A 173 -5.51 18.57 -6.28
CA ILE A 173 -6.32 18.74 -7.48
C ILE A 173 -5.46 19.51 -8.47
N ILE A 174 -5.33 19.00 -9.70
CA ILE A 174 -4.60 19.67 -10.77
C ILE A 174 -5.60 20.13 -11.81
N GLN A 175 -5.62 21.43 -12.08
CA GLN A 175 -6.41 22.00 -13.16
C GLN A 175 -5.58 22.08 -14.43
N HIS A 176 -6.06 21.43 -15.50
CA HIS A 176 -5.52 21.66 -16.83
C HIS A 176 -6.12 22.95 -17.41
N PRO A 177 -5.35 23.79 -18.14
CA PRO A 177 -5.79 25.09 -18.66
C PRO A 177 -7.06 25.08 -19.53
N ASN A 178 -7.53 23.91 -19.98
CA ASN A 178 -8.73 23.78 -20.82
C ASN A 178 -9.97 23.28 -20.06
N PHE A 179 -9.92 23.22 -18.72
CA PHE A 179 -11.09 22.87 -17.91
C PHE A 179 -11.72 24.12 -17.32
N ASP A 180 -12.83 24.57 -17.91
CA ASP A 180 -13.69 25.61 -17.36
C ASP A 180 -14.67 24.99 -16.36
N PHE A 181 -14.65 25.46 -15.11
CA PHE A 181 -15.68 25.14 -14.13
C PHE A 181 -16.82 26.16 -14.31
N GLY A 182 -17.54 26.01 -15.43
CA GLY A 182 -18.78 26.76 -15.69
C GLY A 182 -19.86 26.47 -14.66
#